data_AF-A0A425CLJ9-F1
#
_entry.id   AF-A0A425CLJ9-F1
#
_cell.length_a   1.000
_cell.length_b   1.000
_cell.length_c   1.000
_cell.angle_alpha   90.00
_cell.angle_beta   90.00
_cell.angle_gamma   90.00
#
_symmetry.space_group_name_H-M   'P 1'
#
loop_
_entity.id
_entity.type
_entity.pdbx_description
1 polymer ?
#
loop_
_entity_poly.entity_id
_entity_poly.type
_entity_poly.pdbx_seq_one_letter_code
_entity_poly.pdbx_strand_id
1 'polypeptide(L)'
;MSPKREEFATRLEWQQRHTQTLQDTAESLQIGRATAHTLSMQTEQLGRSERVVDETQASVDMSKRILRGMSWSGWLYNKFSCSQVSTNQKTDEIIMGFICPECKILFKSPEQLGMHYHTKHENKTEETRTKVDTRWTEDRKVQEQSQKNTGNVSEEDIHDKFIRDLEPQLIEMKEQALAFGNALDMQNHQLDRLDSKIGRVHHDMKKVGILVNKIAGTKMPVEFRFRCAFQEVQTGKFLQDVDGEALLADAVVAGCAFRAYTLGDDSDVWGFQSENSSYFLGINRYGNLKVRGADLNSYEQFLVESKASTPIFSLSSFFGFGGWIARKGSAVDNNYLTIIRGSPENKSSAAYFKIVILEDGIKDTRKK
;
A
#
# COMPACT_ATOMS: atom_id res chain seq x y z
N MET A 1 -57.99 -4.84 -43.03
CA MET A 1 -57.62 -4.96 -41.59
C MET A 1 -57.87 -3.62 -40.94
N SER A 2 -58.49 -3.59 -39.76
CA SER A 2 -59.03 -2.36 -39.18
C SER A 2 -57.95 -1.61 -38.40
N PRO A 3 -57.68 -0.31 -38.69
CA PRO A 3 -56.57 0.46 -38.10
C PRO A 3 -56.60 0.53 -36.57
N LYS A 4 -57.78 0.39 -35.96
CA LYS A 4 -57.96 0.36 -34.50
C LYS A 4 -57.32 -0.85 -33.79
N ARG A 5 -57.02 -1.94 -34.51
CA ARG A 5 -56.36 -3.13 -33.93
C ARG A 5 -54.84 -2.99 -33.86
N GLU A 6 -54.23 -2.26 -34.80
CA GLU A 6 -52.79 -2.00 -34.77
C GLU A 6 -52.47 -1.01 -33.65
N GLU A 7 -53.23 0.08 -33.52
CA GLU A 7 -53.07 1.11 -32.48
C GLU A 7 -53.15 0.55 -31.04
N PHE A 8 -54.02 -0.46 -30.83
CA PHE A 8 -54.12 -1.16 -29.55
C PHE A 8 -52.90 -2.06 -29.25
N ALA A 9 -52.33 -2.68 -30.27
CA ALA A 9 -51.16 -3.56 -30.11
C ALA A 9 -49.91 -2.74 -29.77
N THR A 10 -49.69 -1.60 -30.46
CA THR A 10 -48.57 -0.69 -30.18
C THR A 10 -48.65 -0.13 -28.75
N ARG A 11 -49.84 0.22 -28.27
CA ARG A 11 -50.05 0.75 -26.91
C ARG A 11 -49.74 -0.29 -25.82
N LEU A 12 -50.10 -1.56 -26.06
CA LEU A 12 -49.85 -2.65 -25.12
C LEU A 12 -48.35 -2.99 -25.05
N GLU A 13 -47.68 -3.05 -26.20
CA GLU A 13 -46.22 -3.24 -26.26
C GLU A 13 -45.47 -2.10 -25.57
N TRP A 14 -45.94 -0.86 -25.74
CA TRP A 14 -45.35 0.31 -25.10
C TRP A 14 -45.48 0.26 -23.58
N GLN A 15 -46.66 -0.09 -23.06
CA GLN A 15 -46.89 -0.26 -21.61
C GLN A 15 -46.04 -1.38 -21.01
N GLN A 16 -45.84 -2.47 -21.76
CA GLN A 16 -44.95 -3.55 -21.34
C GLN A 16 -43.50 -3.06 -21.24
N ARG A 17 -42.99 -2.39 -22.28
CA ARG A 17 -41.63 -1.81 -22.25
C ARG A 17 -41.44 -0.81 -21.13
N HIS A 18 -42.44 0.04 -20.87
CA HIS A 18 -42.42 1.00 -19.77
C HIS A 18 -42.28 0.32 -18.40
N THR A 19 -43.12 -0.69 -18.16
CA THR A 19 -43.09 -1.45 -16.90
C THR A 19 -41.76 -2.19 -16.74
N GLN A 20 -41.23 -2.75 -17.84
CA GLN A 20 -39.93 -3.40 -17.87
C GLN A 20 -38.81 -2.41 -17.52
N THR A 21 -38.76 -1.23 -18.14
CA THR A 21 -37.70 -0.25 -17.86
C THR A 21 -37.70 0.22 -16.40
N LEU A 22 -38.88 0.42 -15.80
CA LEU A 22 -38.97 0.77 -14.38
C LEU A 22 -38.51 -0.38 -13.47
N GLN A 23 -38.83 -1.63 -13.83
CA GLN A 23 -38.33 -2.80 -13.11
C GLN A 23 -36.82 -2.93 -13.22
N ASP A 24 -36.26 -2.81 -14.43
CA ASP A 24 -34.82 -2.88 -14.68
C ASP A 24 -34.06 -1.77 -13.92
N THR A 25 -34.64 -0.57 -13.85
CA THR A 25 -34.06 0.57 -13.12
C THR A 25 -34.11 0.34 -11.60
N ALA A 26 -35.23 -0.17 -11.09
CA ALA A 26 -35.37 -0.51 -9.67
C ALA A 26 -34.41 -1.64 -9.25
N GLU A 27 -34.25 -2.66 -10.10
CA GLU A 27 -33.28 -3.73 -9.89
C GLU A 27 -31.85 -3.19 -9.92
N SER A 28 -31.52 -2.30 -10.87
CA SER A 28 -30.22 -1.65 -10.96
C SER A 28 -29.90 -0.82 -9.71
N LEU A 29 -30.88 -0.11 -9.16
CA LEU A 29 -30.73 0.62 -7.89
C LEU A 29 -30.54 -0.32 -6.69
N GLN A 30 -31.24 -1.45 -6.67
CA GLN A 30 -31.06 -2.45 -5.62
C GLN A 30 -29.65 -3.05 -5.67
N ILE A 31 -29.17 -3.38 -6.87
CA ILE A 31 -27.79 -3.82 -7.09
C ILE A 31 -26.82 -2.73 -6.63
N GLY A 32 -27.04 -1.48 -7.03
CA GLY A 32 -26.23 -0.34 -6.61
C GLY A 32 -26.13 -0.22 -5.09
N ARG A 33 -27.25 -0.29 -4.36
CA ARG A 33 -27.26 -0.28 -2.89
C ARG A 33 -26.47 -1.45 -2.29
N ALA A 34 -26.58 -2.65 -2.84
CA ALA A 34 -25.81 -3.82 -2.41
C ALA A 34 -24.30 -3.66 -2.68
N THR A 35 -23.94 -3.08 -3.83
CA THR A 35 -22.55 -2.74 -4.18
C THR A 35 -22.00 -1.67 -3.25
N ALA A 36 -22.77 -0.64 -2.92
CA ALA A 36 -22.41 0.39 -1.95
C ALA A 36 -22.07 -0.20 -0.58
N HIS A 37 -22.92 -1.11 -0.11
CA HIS A 37 -22.69 -1.83 1.14
C HIS A 37 -21.40 -2.66 1.09
N THR A 38 -21.17 -3.37 -0.01
CA THR A 38 -19.93 -4.14 -0.20
C THR A 38 -18.69 -3.26 -0.20
N LEU A 39 -18.72 -2.11 -0.90
CA LEU A 39 -17.62 -1.13 -0.90
C LEU A 39 -17.36 -0.56 0.50
N SER A 40 -18.41 -0.32 1.28
CA SER A 40 -18.26 0.11 2.68
C SER A 40 -17.54 -0.96 3.51
N MET A 41 -17.94 -2.22 3.39
CA MET A 41 -17.29 -3.34 4.08
C MET A 41 -15.81 -3.51 3.66
N GLN A 42 -15.51 -3.38 2.37
CA GLN A 42 -14.14 -3.44 1.87
C GLN A 42 -13.28 -2.29 2.41
N THR A 43 -13.83 -1.09 2.50
CA THR A 43 -13.12 0.05 3.11
C THR A 43 -12.77 -0.22 4.58
N GLU A 44 -13.69 -0.82 5.34
CA GLU A 44 -13.41 -1.21 6.72
C GLU A 44 -12.32 -2.28 6.81
N GLN A 45 -12.35 -3.28 5.92
CA GLN A 45 -11.32 -4.32 5.83
C GLN A 45 -9.94 -3.73 5.53
N LEU A 46 -9.85 -2.80 4.57
CA LEU A 46 -8.61 -2.08 4.28
C LEU A 46 -8.10 -1.30 5.50
N GLY A 47 -9.01 -0.63 6.23
CA GLY A 47 -8.67 0.06 7.48
C GLY A 47 -8.14 -0.88 8.57
N ARG A 48 -8.69 -2.10 8.70
CA ARG A 48 -8.16 -3.13 9.62
C ARG A 48 -6.79 -3.62 9.17
N SER A 49 -6.62 -3.91 7.89
CA SER A 49 -5.33 -4.34 7.33
C SER A 49 -4.24 -3.29 7.53
N GLU A 50 -4.57 -2.01 7.37
CA GLU A 50 -3.61 -0.94 7.62
C GLU A 50 -3.14 -0.89 9.08
N ARG A 51 -4.05 -1.06 10.06
CA ARG A 51 -3.68 -1.12 11.49
C ARG A 51 -2.73 -2.27 11.78
N VAL A 52 -2.99 -3.44 11.20
CA VAL A 52 -2.10 -4.62 11.35
C VAL A 52 -0.71 -4.33 10.77
N VAL A 53 -0.63 -3.65 9.63
CA VAL A 53 0.65 -3.24 9.03
C VAL A 53 1.38 -2.24 9.93
N ASP A 54 0.66 -1.27 10.51
CA ASP A 54 1.25 -0.28 11.44
C ASP A 54 1.74 -0.93 12.74
N GLU A 55 0.99 -1.88 13.31
CA GLU A 55 1.41 -2.69 14.46
C GLU A 55 2.66 -3.53 14.15
N THR A 56 2.69 -4.14 12.95
CA THR A 56 3.85 -4.92 12.51
C THR A 56 5.08 -4.03 12.33
N GLN A 57 4.92 -2.83 11.74
CA GLN A 57 6.01 -1.86 11.64
C GLN A 57 6.56 -1.47 13.02
N ALA A 58 5.67 -1.18 13.98
CA ALA A 58 6.06 -0.84 15.34
C ALA A 58 6.83 -1.98 16.03
N SER A 59 6.37 -3.23 15.85
CA SER A 59 7.06 -4.42 16.35
C SER A 59 8.44 -4.59 15.72
N VAL A 60 8.56 -4.48 14.39
CA VAL A 60 9.83 -4.56 13.66
C VAL A 60 10.81 -3.48 14.11
N ASP A 61 10.34 -2.25 14.31
CA ASP A 61 11.19 -1.15 14.80
C ASP A 61 11.67 -1.36 16.24
N MET A 62 10.82 -1.95 17.09
CA MET A 62 11.22 -2.38 18.42
C MET A 62 12.28 -3.49 18.36
N SER A 63 12.09 -4.51 17.51
CA SER A 63 13.08 -5.57 17.31
C SER A 63 14.41 -5.01 16.82
N LYS A 64 14.42 -4.10 15.83
CA LYS A 64 15.65 -3.42 15.39
C LYS A 64 16.34 -2.68 16.54
N ARG A 65 15.58 -1.97 17.38
CA ARG A 65 16.14 -1.24 18.53
C ARG A 65 16.79 -2.21 19.53
N ILE A 66 16.11 -3.31 19.86
CA ILE A 66 16.63 -4.36 20.75
C ILE A 66 17.91 -4.96 20.16
N LEU A 67 17.89 -5.40 18.90
CA LEU A 67 19.05 -6.00 18.24
C LEU A 67 20.23 -5.03 18.16
N ARG A 68 19.99 -3.74 17.92
CA ARG A 68 21.04 -2.71 18.04
C ARG A 68 21.57 -2.59 19.46
N GLY A 69 20.71 -2.64 20.46
CA GLY A 69 21.08 -2.60 21.88
C GLY A 69 21.94 -3.79 22.32
N MET A 70 21.88 -4.91 21.60
CA MET A 70 22.75 -6.07 21.81
C MET A 70 24.17 -5.86 21.26
N SER A 71 24.42 -4.82 20.46
CA SER A 71 25.75 -4.41 19.99
C SER A 71 26.27 -3.21 20.78
N TRP A 72 27.57 -3.15 21.08
CA TRP A 72 28.15 -2.07 21.89
C TRP A 72 27.96 -0.67 21.25
N SER A 73 28.13 -0.55 19.93
CA SER A 73 27.90 0.70 19.20
C SER A 73 26.41 1.07 19.10
N GLY A 74 25.52 0.09 19.00
CA GLY A 74 24.08 0.32 18.94
C GLY A 74 23.49 0.66 20.31
N TRP A 75 24.04 0.13 21.41
CA TRP A 75 23.71 0.57 22.78
C TRP A 75 24.01 2.07 22.96
N LEU A 76 25.18 2.53 22.51
CA LEU A 76 25.58 3.93 22.60
C LEU A 76 24.63 4.82 21.76
N TYR A 77 24.35 4.43 20.52
CA TYR A 77 23.43 5.15 19.65
C TYR A 77 22.00 5.20 20.23
N ASN A 78 21.49 4.08 20.77
CA ASN A 78 20.17 4.05 21.42
C ASN A 78 20.11 5.02 22.60
N LYS A 79 21.20 5.13 23.38
CA LYS A 79 21.29 6.06 24.51
C LYS A 79 21.28 7.53 24.08
N PHE A 80 21.92 7.85 22.95
CA PHE A 80 21.97 9.23 22.41
C PHE A 80 20.79 9.59 21.49
N SER A 81 20.08 8.59 20.96
CA SER A 81 18.91 8.77 20.09
C SER A 81 17.58 8.67 20.84
N CYS A 82 17.61 8.68 22.18
CA CYS A 82 16.45 8.91 23.03
C CYS A 82 15.98 10.36 22.89
N SER A 83 15.51 10.72 21.71
CA SER A 83 14.74 11.93 21.44
C SER A 83 13.40 11.44 20.89
N GLN A 84 12.37 11.49 21.74
CA GLN A 84 10.96 11.38 21.38
C GLN A 84 10.51 10.06 20.75
N VAL A 85 10.52 8.98 21.54
CA VAL A 85 9.33 8.12 21.56
C VAL A 85 8.78 8.27 22.96
N SER A 86 7.61 8.91 23.05
CA SER A 86 6.79 8.88 24.26
C SER A 86 6.69 7.43 24.71
N THR A 87 7.48 7.09 25.73
CA THR A 87 7.14 6.03 26.65
C THR A 87 5.88 6.50 27.37
N ASN A 88 4.73 6.37 26.70
CA ASN A 88 3.43 6.27 27.35
C ASN A 88 3.29 4.85 27.93
N GLN A 89 4.28 4.48 28.74
CA GLN A 89 4.15 3.55 29.85
C GLN A 89 4.45 4.37 31.11
N LYS A 90 3.65 5.42 31.31
CA LYS A 90 3.28 5.79 32.67
C LYS A 90 1.95 5.08 32.91
N THR A 91 1.91 4.37 34.02
CA THR A 91 0.69 4.01 34.74
C THR A 91 -0.14 5.26 34.99
N ASP A 92 -0.85 5.73 33.97
CA ASP A 92 -2.03 6.55 34.16
C ASP A 92 -3.19 5.60 33.90
N GLU A 93 -4.07 5.48 34.89
CA GLU A 93 -5.39 4.89 34.71
C GLU A 93 -5.93 5.33 33.36
N ILE A 94 -6.39 4.39 32.54
CA ILE A 94 -7.19 4.71 31.37
C ILE A 94 -8.44 5.38 31.92
N ILE A 95 -8.43 6.71 32.03
CA ILE A 95 -9.64 7.49 32.24
C ILE A 95 -10.38 7.35 30.92
N MET A 96 -11.15 6.27 30.80
CA MET A 96 -12.17 6.04 29.77
C MET A 96 -13.23 7.13 29.96
N GLY A 97 -12.89 8.35 29.57
CA GLY A 97 -13.79 9.48 29.64
C GLY A 97 -14.92 9.26 28.65
N PHE A 98 -16.13 9.51 29.09
CA PHE A 98 -17.32 9.41 28.26
C PHE A 98 -17.41 10.67 27.41
N ILE A 99 -17.36 10.55 26.10
CA ILE A 99 -17.41 11.70 25.17
C ILE A 99 -18.84 11.85 24.65
N CYS A 100 -19.41 13.06 24.77
CA CYS A 100 -20.65 13.38 24.06
C CYS A 100 -20.36 13.57 22.56
N PRO A 101 -20.91 12.75 21.64
CA PRO A 101 -20.56 12.80 20.23
C PRO A 101 -20.99 14.11 19.55
N GLU A 102 -22.06 14.75 20.04
CA GLU A 102 -22.56 16.00 19.48
C GLU A 102 -21.77 17.23 19.97
N CYS A 103 -21.39 17.26 21.25
CA CYS A 103 -20.71 18.42 21.85
C CYS A 103 -19.18 18.29 21.85
N LYS A 104 -18.63 17.09 21.64
CA LYS A 104 -17.20 16.76 21.74
C LYS A 104 -16.55 17.14 23.09
N ILE A 105 -17.34 17.12 24.17
CA ILE A 105 -16.88 17.38 25.54
C ILE A 105 -16.63 16.03 26.23
N LEU A 106 -15.51 15.93 26.97
CA LEU A 106 -15.10 14.74 27.73
C LEU A 106 -15.65 14.80 29.17
N PHE A 107 -16.32 13.74 29.61
CA PHE A 107 -16.84 13.59 30.97
C PHE A 107 -16.08 12.51 31.73
N LYS A 108 -15.95 12.68 33.05
CA LYS A 108 -15.22 11.73 33.90
C LYS A 108 -16.04 10.52 34.32
N SER A 109 -17.37 10.59 34.22
CA SER A 109 -18.28 9.49 34.57
C SER A 109 -19.49 9.41 33.62
N PRO A 110 -20.13 8.24 33.50
CA PRO A 110 -21.31 8.06 32.65
C PRO A 110 -22.52 8.82 33.17
N GLU A 111 -22.63 9.08 34.49
CA GLU A 111 -23.70 9.89 35.08
C GLU A 111 -23.56 11.36 34.67
N GLN A 112 -22.33 11.89 34.61
CA GLN A 112 -22.07 13.24 34.12
C GLN A 112 -22.42 13.38 32.64
N LEU A 113 -22.11 12.36 31.83
CA LEU A 113 -22.55 12.30 30.43
C LEU A 113 -24.09 12.24 30.36
N GLY A 114 -24.74 11.40 31.17
CA GLY A 114 -26.19 11.25 31.21
C GLY A 114 -26.92 12.55 31.59
N MET A 115 -26.43 13.25 32.62
CA MET A 115 -26.95 14.57 33.02
C MET A 115 -26.74 15.62 31.92
N HIS A 116 -25.57 15.63 31.29
CA HIS A 116 -25.31 16.52 30.15
C HIS A 116 -26.26 16.21 28.99
N TYR A 117 -26.51 14.93 28.70
CA TYR A 117 -27.42 14.50 27.64
C TYR A 117 -28.86 14.95 27.91
N HIS A 118 -29.35 14.75 29.15
CA HIS A 118 -30.67 15.23 29.55
C HIS A 118 -30.77 16.76 29.47
N THR A 119 -29.73 17.48 29.91
CA THR A 119 -29.77 18.95 29.94
C THR A 119 -29.62 19.60 28.57
N LYS A 120 -28.82 19.03 27.65
CA LYS A 120 -28.43 19.65 26.37
C LYS A 120 -29.07 19.01 25.13
N HIS A 121 -29.48 17.75 25.20
CA HIS A 121 -29.97 16.99 24.06
C HIS A 121 -31.45 16.56 24.22
N GLU A 122 -31.96 16.39 25.44
CA GLU A 122 -33.36 15.97 25.65
C GLU A 122 -34.37 17.06 25.27
N ASN A 123 -34.06 18.34 25.53
CA ASN A 123 -34.89 19.48 25.12
C ASN A 123 -34.86 19.79 23.61
N LYS A 124 -34.03 19.11 22.83
CA LYS A 124 -34.01 19.26 21.35
C LYS A 124 -34.91 18.26 20.63
N THR A 125 -35.41 17.25 21.34
CA THR A 125 -36.19 16.16 20.75
C THR A 125 -37.68 16.49 20.64
N GLU A 126 -38.15 17.56 21.27
CA GLU A 126 -39.56 18.01 21.17
C GLU A 126 -39.80 19.16 20.18
N GLU A 127 -38.79 19.93 19.77
CA GLU A 127 -38.97 20.99 18.75
C GLU A 127 -38.60 20.56 17.32
N THR A 128 -38.07 19.35 17.13
CA THR A 128 -37.78 18.81 15.79
C THR A 128 -38.66 17.62 15.40
N ARG A 129 -39.65 17.25 16.24
CA ARG A 129 -40.65 16.21 15.93
C ARG A 129 -41.99 16.74 15.42
N THR A 130 -42.19 18.05 15.37
CA THR A 130 -43.42 18.69 14.82
C THR A 130 -43.28 19.21 13.38
N LYS A 131 -42.21 18.86 12.65
CA LYS A 131 -42.04 19.27 11.23
C LYS A 131 -41.62 18.18 10.24
N VAL A 132 -41.66 16.90 10.64
CA VAL A 132 -41.43 15.78 9.70
C VAL A 132 -42.66 14.86 9.56
N ASP A 133 -43.66 14.97 10.44
CA ASP A 133 -44.87 14.13 10.39
C ASP A 133 -46.08 14.73 9.65
N THR A 134 -45.94 15.91 9.05
CA THR A 134 -46.98 16.48 8.16
C THR A 134 -46.73 16.24 6.67
N ARG A 135 -45.62 15.59 6.29
CA ARG A 135 -45.31 15.33 4.87
C ARG A 135 -45.61 13.92 4.39
N TRP A 136 -45.90 12.98 5.31
CA TRP A 136 -46.26 11.60 4.97
C TRP A 136 -47.78 11.31 5.02
N THR A 137 -48.59 12.31 5.39
CA THR A 137 -50.06 12.20 5.42
C THR A 137 -50.77 12.99 4.32
N GLU A 138 -50.06 13.80 3.52
CA GLU A 138 -50.64 14.44 2.32
C GLU A 138 -50.45 13.61 1.04
N ASP A 139 -49.38 12.83 0.90
CA ASP A 139 -49.19 11.94 -0.27
C ASP A 139 -50.13 10.74 -0.29
N ARG A 140 -50.81 10.44 0.81
CA ARG A 140 -51.81 9.37 0.89
C ARG A 140 -53.25 9.85 0.62
N LYS A 141 -53.49 11.16 0.54
CA LYS A 141 -54.81 11.73 0.18
C LYS A 141 -54.90 12.19 -1.27
N VAL A 142 -53.80 12.25 -2.01
CA VAL A 142 -53.83 12.54 -3.46
C VAL A 142 -54.12 11.28 -4.29
N GLN A 143 -54.05 10.08 -3.70
CA GLN A 143 -54.27 8.82 -4.44
C GLN A 143 -55.72 8.28 -4.43
N GLU A 144 -56.65 8.88 -3.68
CA GLU A 144 -58.06 8.43 -3.64
C GLU A 144 -59.06 9.37 -4.35
N GLN A 145 -58.62 10.49 -4.95
CA GLN A 145 -59.52 11.38 -5.71
C GLN A 145 -59.39 11.33 -7.24
N SER A 146 -58.49 10.53 -7.80
CA SER A 146 -58.35 10.41 -9.27
C SER A 146 -59.10 9.22 -9.89
N GLN A 147 -60.17 8.76 -9.25
CA GLN A 147 -61.04 7.68 -9.77
C GLN A 147 -62.38 8.18 -10.36
N LYS A 148 -62.48 9.46 -10.72
CA LYS A 148 -63.60 10.00 -11.49
C LYS A 148 -63.12 10.94 -12.61
N ASN A 149 -62.42 10.38 -13.58
CA ASN A 149 -62.50 10.88 -14.96
C ASN A 149 -61.93 9.83 -15.93
N THR A 150 -62.73 8.83 -16.25
CA THR A 150 -62.51 7.97 -17.42
C THR A 150 -62.95 8.73 -18.68
N GLY A 151 -62.19 9.76 -19.04
CA GLY A 151 -62.33 10.50 -20.27
C GLY A 151 -60.98 10.62 -20.96
N ASN A 152 -60.76 9.79 -21.99
CA ASN A 152 -59.64 9.82 -22.94
C ASN A 152 -58.27 10.22 -22.35
N VAL A 153 -57.58 9.26 -21.72
CA VAL A 153 -56.15 9.39 -21.42
C VAL A 153 -55.38 9.41 -22.75
N SER A 154 -54.92 10.61 -23.12
CA SER A 154 -54.00 10.88 -24.23
C SER A 154 -52.70 10.06 -24.04
N GLU A 155 -52.08 9.61 -25.13
CA GLU A 155 -50.76 8.97 -25.06
C GLU A 155 -49.69 9.87 -24.42
N GLU A 156 -49.83 11.19 -24.55
CA GLU A 156 -48.92 12.20 -23.98
C GLU A 156 -48.92 12.18 -22.43
N ASP A 157 -50.09 11.99 -21.81
CA ASP A 157 -50.24 12.00 -20.35
C ASP A 157 -49.62 10.75 -19.68
N ILE A 158 -49.56 9.64 -20.42
CA ILE A 158 -48.88 8.41 -19.99
C ILE A 158 -47.36 8.57 -20.10
N HIS A 159 -46.88 9.24 -21.14
CA HIS A 159 -45.46 9.54 -21.33
C HIS A 159 -44.93 10.50 -20.26
N ASP A 160 -45.67 11.58 -19.96
CA ASP A 160 -45.28 12.54 -18.93
C ASP A 160 -45.27 11.95 -17.52
N LYS A 161 -46.11 10.93 -17.29
CA LYS A 161 -46.09 10.17 -16.04
C LYS A 161 -44.85 9.27 -15.96
N PHE A 162 -44.49 8.58 -17.05
CA PHE A 162 -43.27 7.77 -17.11
C PHE A 162 -42.02 8.57 -16.76
N ILE A 163 -41.85 9.73 -17.41
CA ILE A 163 -40.67 10.57 -17.22
C ILE A 163 -40.59 11.05 -15.77
N ARG A 164 -41.73 11.43 -15.17
CA ARG A 164 -41.81 11.77 -13.75
C ARG A 164 -41.47 10.62 -12.81
N ASP A 165 -41.85 9.39 -13.15
CA ASP A 165 -41.58 8.20 -12.34
C ASP A 165 -40.11 7.72 -12.49
N LEU A 166 -39.47 8.00 -13.64
CA LEU A 166 -38.09 7.61 -13.96
C LEU A 166 -37.05 8.63 -13.44
N GLU A 167 -37.35 9.92 -13.49
CA GLU A 167 -36.46 11.01 -13.07
C GLU A 167 -35.83 10.81 -11.68
N PRO A 168 -36.59 10.52 -10.59
CA PRO A 168 -35.98 10.33 -9.27
C PRO A 168 -35.06 9.10 -9.21
N GLN A 169 -35.37 8.03 -9.95
CA GLN A 169 -34.55 6.82 -9.98
C GLN A 169 -33.23 7.06 -10.72
N LEU A 170 -33.25 7.85 -11.80
CA LEU A 170 -32.04 8.24 -12.52
C LEU A 170 -31.16 9.18 -11.70
N ILE A 171 -31.76 10.09 -10.92
CA ILE A 171 -31.03 10.96 -9.98
C ILE A 171 -30.33 10.10 -8.92
N GLU A 172 -31.05 9.17 -8.29
CA GLU A 172 -30.45 8.27 -7.29
C GLU A 172 -29.32 7.42 -7.92
N MET A 173 -29.53 6.87 -9.12
CA MET A 173 -28.52 6.07 -9.81
C MET A 173 -27.27 6.90 -10.14
N LYS A 174 -27.46 8.16 -10.57
CA LYS A 174 -26.36 9.09 -10.81
C LYS A 174 -25.59 9.41 -9.52
N GLU A 175 -26.29 9.67 -8.42
CA GLU A 175 -25.67 9.92 -7.12
C GLU A 175 -24.89 8.70 -6.62
N GLN A 176 -25.45 7.50 -6.74
CA GLN A 176 -24.77 6.25 -6.43
C GLN A 176 -23.52 6.06 -7.30
N ALA A 177 -23.61 6.32 -8.61
CA ALA A 177 -22.46 6.21 -9.51
C ALA A 177 -21.33 7.20 -9.14
N LEU A 178 -21.66 8.45 -8.80
CA LEU A 178 -20.68 9.43 -8.32
C LEU A 178 -20.07 9.02 -6.98
N ALA A 179 -20.88 8.49 -6.06
CA ALA A 179 -20.41 7.97 -4.79
C ALA A 179 -19.47 6.77 -4.97
N PHE A 180 -19.75 5.87 -5.92
CA PHE A 180 -18.86 4.74 -6.25
C PHE A 180 -17.54 5.21 -6.83
N GLY A 181 -17.55 6.18 -7.74
CA GLY A 181 -16.31 6.76 -8.27
C GLY A 181 -15.41 7.26 -7.14
N ASN A 182 -15.96 8.12 -6.26
CA ASN A 182 -15.21 8.66 -5.12
C ASN A 182 -14.74 7.58 -4.13
N ALA A 183 -15.58 6.58 -3.85
CA ALA A 183 -15.23 5.48 -2.95
C ALA A 183 -14.11 4.62 -3.51
N LEU A 184 -14.16 4.28 -4.81
CA LEU A 184 -13.13 3.51 -5.50
C LEU A 184 -11.82 4.28 -5.57
N ASP A 185 -11.85 5.57 -5.88
CA ASP A 185 -10.64 6.42 -5.89
C ASP A 185 -9.99 6.47 -4.50
N MET A 186 -10.80 6.59 -3.44
CA MET A 186 -10.29 6.56 -2.07
C MET A 186 -9.70 5.19 -1.69
N GLN A 187 -10.34 4.09 -2.10
CA GLN A 187 -9.81 2.73 -1.88
C GLN A 187 -8.50 2.50 -2.63
N ASN A 188 -8.40 2.96 -3.89
CA ASN A 188 -7.17 2.88 -4.68
C ASN A 188 -6.02 3.62 -3.99
N HIS A 189 -6.25 4.85 -3.54
CA HIS A 189 -5.24 5.58 -2.78
C HIS A 189 -4.85 4.91 -1.45
N GLN A 190 -5.81 4.29 -0.76
CA GLN A 190 -5.52 3.50 0.44
C GLN A 190 -4.67 2.26 0.12
N LEU A 191 -4.96 1.56 -0.97
CA LEU A 191 -4.19 0.40 -1.43
C LEU A 191 -2.76 0.80 -1.79
N ASP A 192 -2.54 1.89 -2.52
CA ASP A 192 -1.20 2.39 -2.85
C ASP A 192 -0.38 2.70 -1.59
N ARG A 193 -1.02 3.36 -0.60
CA ARG A 193 -0.39 3.64 0.69
C ARG A 193 -0.06 2.34 1.42
N LEU A 194 -0.98 1.39 1.45
CA LEU A 194 -0.82 0.12 2.13
C LEU A 194 0.29 -0.73 1.49
N ASP A 195 0.36 -0.79 0.16
CA ASP A 195 1.42 -1.49 -0.57
C ASP A 195 2.80 -0.89 -0.28
N SER A 196 2.90 0.45 -0.30
CA SER A 196 4.15 1.12 0.07
C SER A 196 4.57 0.84 1.52
N LYS A 197 3.62 0.74 2.46
CA LYS A 197 3.88 0.39 3.86
C LYS A 197 4.32 -1.08 3.99
N ILE A 198 3.62 -2.01 3.35
CA ILE A 198 3.98 -3.44 3.33
C ILE A 198 5.38 -3.62 2.79
N GLY A 199 5.73 -2.97 1.68
CA GLY A 199 7.07 -3.04 1.11
C GLY A 199 8.16 -2.62 2.10
N ARG A 200 7.91 -1.55 2.88
CA ARG A 200 8.82 -1.10 3.94
C ARG A 200 8.93 -2.11 5.09
N VAL A 201 7.80 -2.54 5.66
CA VAL A 201 7.75 -3.52 6.76
C VAL A 201 8.46 -4.81 6.37
N HIS A 202 8.19 -5.33 5.18
CA HIS A 202 8.78 -6.56 4.68
C HIS A 202 10.30 -6.44 4.51
N HIS A 203 10.78 -5.34 3.92
CA HIS A 203 12.21 -5.07 3.80
C HIS A 203 12.89 -4.96 5.18
N ASP A 204 12.24 -4.31 6.13
CA ASP A 204 12.76 -4.13 7.47
C ASP A 204 12.75 -5.43 8.30
N MET A 205 11.72 -6.26 8.13
CA MET A 205 11.63 -7.58 8.74
C MET A 205 12.73 -8.52 8.23
N LYS A 206 13.07 -8.44 6.93
CA LYS A 206 14.22 -9.18 6.36
C LYS A 206 15.53 -8.79 7.03
N LYS A 207 15.78 -7.50 7.24
CA LYS A 207 16.98 -7.02 7.96
C LYS A 207 17.05 -7.58 9.38
N VAL A 208 15.92 -7.55 10.09
CA VAL A 208 15.81 -8.12 11.44
C VAL A 208 16.12 -9.61 11.43
N GLY A 209 15.55 -10.39 10.52
CA GLY A 209 15.82 -11.83 10.41
C GLY A 209 17.31 -12.15 10.20
N ILE A 210 17.98 -11.42 9.31
CA ILE A 210 19.41 -11.59 9.05
C ILE A 210 20.25 -11.26 10.29
N LEU A 211 19.91 -10.17 11.00
CA LEU A 211 20.60 -9.77 12.23
C LEU A 211 20.39 -10.78 13.36
N VAL A 212 19.18 -11.33 13.51
CA VAL A 212 18.86 -12.37 14.51
C VAL A 212 19.70 -13.61 14.26
N ASN A 213 19.74 -14.11 13.03
CA ASN A 213 20.53 -15.29 12.70
C ASN A 213 22.03 -15.07 12.92
N LYS A 214 22.52 -13.86 12.65
CA LYS A 214 23.90 -13.47 12.95
C LYS A 214 24.20 -13.50 14.45
N ILE A 215 23.29 -12.98 15.28
CA ILE A 215 23.44 -12.98 16.76
C ILE A 215 23.35 -14.40 17.33
N ALA A 216 22.50 -15.24 16.75
CA ALA A 216 22.37 -16.64 17.13
C ALA A 216 23.63 -17.48 16.81
N GLY A 217 24.63 -16.91 16.12
CA GLY A 217 25.90 -17.57 15.81
C GLY A 217 25.76 -18.71 14.80
N THR A 218 24.60 -18.83 14.14
CA THR A 218 24.33 -19.87 13.16
C THR A 218 25.12 -19.53 11.89
N LYS A 219 26.18 -20.30 11.60
CA LYS A 219 26.92 -20.16 10.34
C LYS A 219 26.02 -20.65 9.21
N MET A 220 25.48 -19.73 8.44
CA MET A 220 24.76 -20.06 7.21
C MET A 220 25.76 -20.53 6.14
N PRO A 221 25.45 -21.58 5.38
CA PRO A 221 26.30 -22.02 4.28
C PRO A 221 26.34 -20.94 3.19
N VAL A 222 27.50 -20.78 2.56
CA VAL A 222 27.67 -19.86 1.42
C VAL A 222 27.65 -20.71 0.15
N GLU A 223 26.67 -20.50 -0.71
CA GLU A 223 26.48 -21.28 -1.92
C GLU A 223 26.73 -20.44 -3.16
N PHE A 224 27.53 -20.97 -4.09
CA PHE A 224 27.68 -20.36 -5.40
C PHE A 224 26.43 -20.61 -6.25
N ARG A 225 25.92 -19.59 -6.94
CA ARG A 225 24.73 -19.70 -7.79
C ARG A 225 25.06 -19.52 -9.27
N PHE A 226 25.64 -18.39 -9.65
CA PHE A 226 25.90 -18.06 -11.07
C PHE A 226 27.00 -17.02 -11.25
N ARG A 227 27.44 -16.85 -12.49
CA ARG A 227 28.37 -15.79 -12.92
C ARG A 227 27.59 -14.63 -13.51
N CYS A 228 27.94 -13.40 -13.14
CA CYS A 228 27.25 -12.21 -13.60
C CYS A 228 28.17 -11.01 -13.81
N ALA A 229 27.69 -10.05 -14.60
CA ALA A 229 28.20 -8.69 -14.66
C ALA A 229 27.10 -7.70 -14.26
N PHE A 230 27.49 -6.59 -13.66
CA PHE A 230 26.57 -5.52 -13.30
C PHE A 230 26.63 -4.41 -14.34
N GLN A 231 25.51 -4.14 -15.00
CA GLN A 231 25.39 -3.00 -15.90
C GLN A 231 24.56 -1.90 -15.22
N GLU A 232 25.13 -0.72 -15.02
CA GLU A 232 24.38 0.44 -14.52
C GLU A 232 23.42 0.95 -15.62
N VAL A 233 22.14 1.10 -15.28
CA VAL A 233 21.06 1.27 -16.27
C VAL A 233 21.11 2.64 -16.96
N GLN A 234 21.56 3.69 -16.27
CA GLN A 234 21.50 5.05 -16.79
C GLN A 234 22.60 5.34 -17.83
N THR A 235 23.78 4.76 -17.64
CA THR A 235 24.97 4.96 -18.48
C THR A 235 25.26 3.77 -19.38
N GLY A 236 24.70 2.60 -19.07
CA GLY A 236 25.03 1.35 -19.75
C GLY A 236 26.42 0.82 -19.42
N LYS A 237 27.16 1.46 -18.50
CA LYS A 237 28.51 1.07 -18.08
C LYS A 237 28.47 -0.15 -17.16
N PHE A 238 29.52 -0.94 -17.20
CA PHE A 238 29.68 -2.14 -16.39
C PHE A 238 30.52 -1.88 -15.15
N LEU A 239 30.15 -2.49 -14.02
CA LEU A 239 31.00 -2.49 -12.84
C LEU A 239 32.27 -3.29 -13.13
N GLN A 240 33.42 -2.71 -12.82
CA GLN A 240 34.74 -3.28 -13.01
C GLN A 240 35.54 -3.19 -11.72
N ASP A 241 36.23 -4.27 -11.40
CA ASP A 241 37.29 -4.30 -10.38
C ASP A 241 38.61 -3.86 -10.99
N VAL A 242 39.09 -2.69 -10.56
CA VAL A 242 40.41 -2.13 -10.92
C VAL A 242 41.22 -1.97 -9.63
N ASP A 243 42.14 -2.90 -9.38
CA ASP A 243 43.02 -2.92 -8.20
C ASP A 243 42.27 -2.79 -6.86
N GLY A 244 41.08 -3.40 -6.77
CA GLY A 244 40.23 -3.39 -5.60
C GLY A 244 39.35 -2.14 -5.45
N GLU A 245 39.35 -1.23 -6.43
CA GLU A 245 38.38 -0.15 -6.54
C GLU A 245 37.25 -0.57 -7.50
N ALA A 246 36.00 -0.26 -7.12
CA ALA A 246 34.82 -0.58 -7.92
C ALA A 246 34.47 0.62 -8.82
N LEU A 247 34.81 0.52 -10.11
CA LEU A 247 34.63 1.59 -11.10
C LEU A 247 33.66 1.17 -12.20
N LEU A 248 33.10 2.15 -12.92
CA LEU A 248 32.25 1.90 -14.09
C LEU A 248 33.06 2.00 -15.40
N ALA A 249 32.96 0.99 -16.25
CA ALA A 249 33.65 0.86 -17.54
C ALA A 249 32.65 0.81 -18.72
N ASP A 250 33.02 1.32 -19.89
CA ASP A 250 32.10 1.45 -21.03
C ASP A 250 31.81 0.12 -21.76
N ALA A 251 32.63 -0.90 -21.53
CA ALA A 251 32.48 -2.23 -22.15
C ALA A 251 32.74 -3.34 -21.12
N VAL A 252 32.31 -4.56 -21.44
CA VAL A 252 32.64 -5.75 -20.64
C VAL A 252 34.11 -6.09 -20.87
N VAL A 253 34.97 -5.68 -19.94
CA VAL A 253 36.41 -5.95 -19.94
C VAL A 253 36.78 -6.96 -18.86
N ALA A 254 38.04 -7.42 -18.87
CA ALA A 254 38.60 -8.17 -17.75
C ALA A 254 38.40 -7.39 -16.44
N GLY A 255 37.85 -8.05 -15.41
CA GLY A 255 37.46 -7.43 -14.14
C GLY A 255 35.98 -7.06 -14.01
N CYS A 256 35.16 -7.21 -15.06
CA CYS A 256 33.71 -6.97 -14.98
C CYS A 256 32.88 -8.21 -14.57
N ALA A 257 33.52 -9.39 -14.49
CA ALA A 257 32.85 -10.63 -14.13
C ALA A 257 32.92 -10.89 -12.63
N PHE A 258 31.77 -11.22 -12.06
CA PHE A 258 31.58 -11.53 -10.65
C PHE A 258 30.89 -12.89 -10.49
N ARG A 259 31.23 -13.60 -9.42
CA ARG A 259 30.53 -14.81 -8.96
C ARG A 259 29.54 -14.42 -7.88
N ALA A 260 28.28 -14.76 -8.08
CA ALA A 260 27.21 -14.52 -7.14
C ALA A 260 27.09 -15.71 -6.17
N TYR A 261 27.14 -15.39 -4.88
CA TYR A 261 26.97 -16.31 -3.78
C TYR A 261 25.73 -15.93 -2.96
N THR A 262 24.98 -16.90 -2.46
CA THR A 262 23.88 -16.68 -1.50
C THR A 262 24.25 -17.20 -0.12
N LEU A 263 23.64 -16.60 0.91
CA LEU A 263 23.83 -17.00 2.30
C LEU A 263 22.68 -17.93 2.76
N GLY A 264 22.78 -19.22 2.46
CA GLY A 264 21.73 -20.21 2.68
C GLY A 264 20.81 -20.40 1.47
N ASP A 265 19.90 -21.36 1.57
CA ASP A 265 19.15 -21.89 0.43
C ASP A 265 18.13 -20.87 -0.14
N ASP A 266 17.56 -20.04 0.73
CA ASP A 266 16.44 -19.10 0.43
C ASP A 266 16.73 -17.64 0.84
N SER A 267 17.99 -17.26 1.05
CA SER A 267 18.28 -15.87 1.41
C SER A 267 18.32 -14.97 0.17
N ASP A 268 17.60 -13.85 0.21
CA ASP A 268 17.80 -12.72 -0.72
C ASP A 268 19.12 -11.96 -0.44
N VAL A 269 20.04 -12.54 0.33
CA VAL A 269 21.33 -11.97 0.68
C VAL A 269 22.37 -12.55 -0.24
N TRP A 270 23.01 -11.66 -0.99
CA TRP A 270 23.98 -11.97 -2.02
C TRP A 270 25.36 -11.42 -1.64
N GLY A 271 26.38 -12.20 -1.97
CA GLY A 271 27.78 -11.79 -2.00
C GLY A 271 28.30 -11.88 -3.43
N PHE A 272 29.12 -10.92 -3.83
CA PHE A 272 29.67 -10.88 -5.18
C PHE A 272 31.19 -10.91 -5.14
N GLN A 273 31.80 -11.97 -5.64
CA GLN A 273 33.26 -12.12 -5.69
C GLN A 273 33.78 -11.79 -7.09
N SER A 274 34.74 -10.88 -7.20
CA SER A 274 35.40 -10.58 -8.47
C SER A 274 36.21 -11.78 -8.94
N GLU A 275 36.07 -12.15 -10.21
CA GLU A 275 36.88 -13.23 -10.78
C GLU A 275 38.34 -12.83 -11.00
N ASN A 276 38.60 -11.52 -11.13
CA ASN A 276 39.94 -11.01 -11.39
C ASN A 276 40.80 -11.04 -10.12
N SER A 277 40.30 -10.51 -9.02
CA SER A 277 41.04 -10.40 -7.76
C SER A 277 40.71 -11.50 -6.75
N SER A 278 39.67 -12.29 -6.99
CA SER A 278 39.11 -13.25 -6.02
C SER A 278 38.64 -12.62 -4.70
N TYR A 279 38.52 -11.30 -4.62
CA TYR A 279 37.97 -10.61 -3.47
C TYR A 279 36.47 -10.32 -3.64
N PHE A 280 35.76 -10.28 -2.53
CA PHE A 280 34.37 -9.87 -2.45
C PHE A 280 34.24 -8.35 -2.60
N LEU A 281 33.24 -7.97 -3.39
CA LEU A 281 32.66 -6.64 -3.42
C LEU A 281 32.09 -6.35 -2.03
N GLY A 282 32.39 -5.18 -1.51
CA GLY A 282 31.95 -4.75 -0.20
C GLY A 282 32.07 -3.26 -0.04
N ILE A 283 31.78 -2.78 1.16
CA ILE A 283 31.79 -1.34 1.46
C ILE A 283 32.80 -1.05 2.56
N ASN A 284 33.61 -0.03 2.34
CA ASN A 284 34.55 0.42 3.35
C ASN A 284 33.85 1.25 4.45
N ARG A 285 34.59 1.56 5.53
CA ARG A 285 34.07 2.38 6.65
C ARG A 285 33.57 3.77 6.25
N TYR A 286 33.98 4.28 5.09
CA TYR A 286 33.61 5.59 4.57
C TYR A 286 32.42 5.54 3.61
N GLY A 287 31.82 4.36 3.37
CA GLY A 287 30.68 4.22 2.46
C GLY A 287 31.05 4.22 0.98
N ASN A 288 32.31 3.92 0.62
CA ASN A 288 32.72 3.69 -0.76
C ASN A 288 32.71 2.20 -1.06
N LEU A 289 32.31 1.87 -2.29
CA LEU A 289 32.30 0.49 -2.79
C LEU A 289 33.72 0.07 -3.18
N LYS A 290 34.18 -1.10 -2.70
CA LYS A 290 35.52 -1.65 -2.95
C LYS A 290 35.46 -3.16 -3.13
N VAL A 291 36.45 -3.72 -3.81
CA VAL A 291 36.58 -5.17 -4.04
C VAL A 291 37.80 -5.68 -3.27
N ARG A 292 37.65 -5.85 -1.96
CA ARG A 292 38.77 -6.21 -1.05
C ARG A 292 38.38 -7.19 0.05
N GLY A 293 37.13 -7.65 0.08
CA GLY A 293 36.67 -8.58 1.10
C GLY A 293 37.31 -9.95 0.88
N ALA A 294 37.99 -10.50 1.89
CA ALA A 294 38.52 -11.86 1.79
C ALA A 294 37.40 -12.92 1.85
N ASP A 295 36.34 -12.63 2.60
CA ASP A 295 35.22 -13.51 2.88
C ASP A 295 33.88 -12.74 2.80
N LEU A 296 32.77 -13.48 2.70
CA LEU A 296 31.41 -12.94 2.72
C LEU A 296 30.97 -12.54 4.16
N ASN A 297 31.58 -11.47 4.67
CA ASN A 297 31.19 -10.87 5.93
C ASN A 297 30.10 -9.81 5.71
N SER A 298 29.71 -9.12 6.78
CA SER A 298 28.53 -8.25 6.74
C SER A 298 28.69 -7.05 5.80
N TYR A 299 29.91 -6.57 5.52
CA TYR A 299 30.14 -5.45 4.61
C TYR A 299 30.08 -5.86 3.13
N GLU A 300 30.11 -7.16 2.86
CA GLU A 300 30.08 -7.80 1.56
C GLU A 300 28.70 -8.41 1.25
N GLN A 301 27.73 -8.25 2.16
CA GLN A 301 26.37 -8.76 2.04
C GLN A 301 25.42 -7.69 1.49
N PHE A 302 24.77 -8.01 0.39
CA PHE A 302 23.84 -7.14 -0.31
C PHE A 302 22.47 -7.80 -0.46
N LEU A 303 21.40 -7.01 -0.32
CA LEU A 303 20.06 -7.42 -0.76
C LEU A 303 19.85 -6.98 -2.20
N VAL A 304 19.40 -7.91 -3.03
CA VAL A 304 19.14 -7.70 -4.45
C VAL A 304 17.73 -8.19 -4.76
N GLU A 305 16.87 -7.30 -5.24
CA GLU A 305 15.52 -7.70 -5.67
C GLU A 305 15.61 -8.40 -7.04
N SER A 306 14.85 -9.48 -7.24
CA SER A 306 14.75 -10.22 -8.51
C SER A 306 13.89 -9.44 -9.54
N LYS A 307 14.41 -8.33 -10.03
CA LYS A 307 13.82 -7.49 -11.07
C LYS A 307 14.83 -7.26 -12.20
N ALA A 308 14.35 -6.97 -13.41
CA ALA A 308 15.22 -6.72 -14.57
C ALA A 308 16.23 -5.59 -14.35
N SER A 309 15.83 -4.57 -13.59
CA SER A 309 16.70 -3.52 -13.04
C SER A 309 16.44 -3.41 -11.55
N THR A 310 17.49 -3.52 -10.74
CA THR A 310 17.36 -3.61 -9.30
C THR A 310 18.34 -2.67 -8.60
N PRO A 311 17.89 -1.92 -7.58
CA PRO A 311 18.79 -1.19 -6.71
C PRO A 311 19.44 -2.19 -5.74
N ILE A 312 20.75 -2.05 -5.55
CA ILE A 312 21.51 -2.93 -4.65
C ILE A 312 21.57 -2.26 -3.27
N PHE A 313 21.22 -3.01 -2.23
CA PHE A 313 21.20 -2.54 -0.85
C PHE A 313 22.25 -3.23 0.00
N SER A 314 23.12 -2.48 0.67
CA SER A 314 24.05 -3.01 1.67
C SER A 314 23.44 -3.01 3.06
N LEU A 315 23.56 -4.12 3.77
CA LEU A 315 23.02 -4.29 5.12
C LEU A 315 23.85 -3.58 6.20
N SER A 316 25.18 -3.52 6.02
CA SER A 316 26.09 -3.10 7.10
C SER A 316 26.49 -1.62 7.06
N SER A 317 26.09 -0.91 6.01
CA SER A 317 26.37 0.53 5.90
C SER A 317 25.62 1.35 6.94
N PHE A 318 26.11 2.58 7.18
CA PHE A 318 25.50 3.55 8.11
C PHE A 318 25.15 2.94 9.47
N PHE A 319 26.12 2.38 10.19
CA PHE A 319 25.90 1.84 11.54
C PHE A 319 24.74 0.81 11.63
N GLY A 320 24.54 0.01 10.58
CA GLY A 320 23.48 -1.01 10.54
C GLY A 320 22.09 -0.49 10.18
N PHE A 321 21.97 0.75 9.70
CA PHE A 321 20.76 1.22 8.99
C PHE A 321 20.71 0.69 7.55
N GLY A 322 21.86 0.26 7.04
CA GLY A 322 22.07 -0.12 5.66
C GLY A 322 22.05 1.08 4.70
N GLY A 323 22.30 0.82 3.43
CA GLY A 323 22.43 1.87 2.43
C GLY A 323 22.27 1.39 1.00
N TRP A 324 21.78 2.28 0.16
CA TRP A 324 21.64 2.03 -1.27
C TRP A 324 22.93 2.40 -1.99
N ILE A 325 23.34 1.58 -2.96
CA ILE A 325 24.40 1.98 -3.89
C ILE A 325 23.88 3.12 -4.73
N ALA A 326 24.64 4.21 -4.80
CA ALA A 326 24.33 5.40 -5.57
C ALA A 326 25.60 5.96 -6.22
N ARG A 327 25.42 6.82 -7.21
CA ARG A 327 26.55 7.49 -7.85
C ARG A 327 26.97 8.72 -7.07
N LYS A 328 28.28 8.95 -7.00
CA LYS A 328 28.84 10.08 -6.27
C LYS A 328 28.78 11.35 -7.13
N GLY A 329 27.77 12.21 -6.87
CA GLY A 329 27.65 13.56 -7.46
C GLY A 329 27.02 13.61 -8.86
N SER A 330 26.68 14.83 -9.31
CA SER A 330 26.12 15.11 -10.64
C SER A 330 27.21 15.47 -11.66
N ALA A 331 26.95 15.15 -12.93
CA ALA A 331 27.72 15.43 -14.15
C ALA A 331 28.85 14.43 -14.52
N VAL A 332 28.53 13.64 -15.56
CA VAL A 332 29.36 13.15 -16.68
C VAL A 332 30.64 12.34 -16.41
N ASP A 333 31.44 12.61 -15.38
CA ASP A 333 32.81 12.05 -15.27
C ASP A 333 33.07 11.18 -14.03
N ASN A 334 32.15 11.12 -13.07
CA ASN A 334 32.36 10.28 -11.88
C ASN A 334 31.90 8.84 -12.11
N ASN A 335 32.88 7.96 -12.35
CA ASN A 335 32.74 6.51 -12.38
C ASN A 335 32.71 5.86 -10.98
N TYR A 336 32.69 6.68 -9.91
CA TYR A 336 32.72 6.21 -8.52
C TYR A 336 31.32 5.96 -7.96
N LEU A 337 31.19 4.81 -7.30
CA LEU A 337 29.99 4.43 -6.55
C LEU A 337 30.18 4.71 -5.06
N THR A 338 29.13 5.23 -4.44
CA THR A 338 29.04 5.52 -3.01
C THR A 338 27.78 4.89 -2.44
N ILE A 339 27.61 4.96 -1.13
CA ILE A 339 26.45 4.45 -0.42
C ILE A 339 25.70 5.62 0.19
N ILE A 340 24.41 5.75 -0.15
CA ILE A 340 23.49 6.69 0.48
C ILE A 340 22.67 5.98 1.54
N ARG A 341 22.15 6.74 2.51
CA ARG A 341 21.40 6.18 3.65
C ARG A 341 20.21 5.37 3.15
N GLY A 342 20.04 4.17 3.70
CA GLY A 342 19.04 3.18 3.32
C GLY A 342 17.60 3.51 3.71
N SER A 343 17.15 4.74 3.49
CA SER A 343 15.77 5.15 3.72
C SER A 343 14.94 5.00 2.43
N PRO A 344 13.61 4.85 2.53
CA PRO A 344 12.73 4.73 1.37
C PRO A 344 12.79 5.94 0.45
N GLU A 345 12.93 7.15 1.01
CA GLU A 345 12.98 8.41 0.28
C GLU A 345 14.23 8.50 -0.59
N ASN A 346 15.32 7.88 -0.15
CA ASN A 346 16.58 7.82 -0.88
C ASN A 346 16.63 6.72 -1.93
N LYS A 347 15.66 5.80 -1.97
CA LYS A 347 15.65 4.68 -2.93
C LYS A 347 15.57 5.17 -4.37
N SER A 348 14.86 6.28 -4.63
CA SER A 348 14.76 6.90 -5.96
C SER A 348 16.11 7.48 -6.44
N SER A 349 16.98 7.88 -5.52
CA SER A 349 18.33 8.36 -5.80
C SER A 349 19.37 7.24 -5.91
N ALA A 350 18.96 5.97 -5.73
CA ALA A 350 19.84 4.82 -5.87
C ALA A 350 20.22 4.58 -7.33
N ALA A 351 21.42 4.04 -7.54
CA ALA A 351 21.81 3.51 -8.83
C ALA A 351 21.10 2.18 -9.08
N TYR A 352 20.57 2.03 -10.29
CA TYR A 352 19.90 0.81 -10.73
C TYR A 352 20.86 -0.01 -11.57
N PHE A 353 20.91 -1.31 -11.28
CA PHE A 353 21.77 -2.24 -11.98
C PHE A 353 20.93 -3.31 -12.66
N LYS A 354 21.28 -3.62 -13.90
CA LYS A 354 20.85 -4.83 -14.60
C LYS A 354 21.92 -5.88 -14.38
N ILE A 355 21.53 -7.00 -13.79
CA ILE A 355 22.43 -8.14 -13.58
C ILE A 355 22.39 -8.99 -14.84
N VAL A 356 23.48 -8.97 -15.61
CA VAL A 356 23.65 -9.76 -16.82
C VAL A 356 24.28 -11.08 -16.42
N ILE A 357 23.52 -12.17 -16.53
CA ILE A 357 24.03 -13.52 -16.28
C ILE A 357 24.97 -13.89 -17.43
N LEU A 358 26.21 -14.23 -17.11
CA LEU A 358 27.24 -14.55 -18.09
C LEU A 358 27.28 -16.06 -18.39
N GLU A 359 27.08 -16.91 -17.38
CA GLU A 359 26.96 -18.36 -17.50
C GLU A 359 26.15 -18.96 -16.33
N ASP A 360 25.36 -20.01 -16.61
CA ASP A 360 24.58 -20.77 -15.62
C ASP A 360 25.49 -21.70 -14.80
N GLY A 361 25.66 -21.38 -13.52
CA GLY A 361 26.45 -22.15 -12.56
C GLY A 361 25.80 -23.44 -12.08
N ILE A 362 24.58 -23.77 -12.52
CA ILE A 362 23.86 -24.97 -12.07
C ILE A 362 23.33 -25.69 -13.31
N LYS A 363 24.13 -26.60 -13.88
CA LYS A 363 23.58 -27.67 -14.71
C LYS A 363 22.65 -28.48 -13.82
N ASP A 364 21.37 -28.46 -14.14
CA ASP A 364 20.30 -29.19 -13.50
C ASP A 364 20.61 -30.71 -13.48
N THR A 365 21.27 -31.21 -12.43
CA THR A 365 21.47 -32.64 -12.18
C THR A 365 20.28 -33.23 -11.44
N ARG A 366 19.06 -32.92 -11.88
CA ARG A 366 17.83 -33.66 -11.55
C ARG A 366 17.09 -34.09 -12.81
N LYS A 367 17.79 -34.86 -13.65
CA LYS A 367 17.15 -35.88 -14.49
C LYS A 367 17.87 -37.21 -14.28
N LYS A 368 17.35 -38.01 -13.36
CA LYS A 368 17.20 -39.46 -13.50
C LYS A 368 16.12 -39.95 -12.57
#